data_AF-A0A2E6QEC5-F1
#
_entry.id   AF-A0A2E6QEC5-F1
#
_cell.length_a   1.000
_cell.length_b   1.000
_cell.length_c   1.000
_cell.angle_alpha   90.00
_cell.angle_beta   90.00
_cell.angle_gamma   90.00
#
_symmetry.space_group_name_H-M   'P 1'
#
loop_
_entity.id
_entity.type
_entity.pdbx_description
1 polymer ?
#
loop_
_entity_poly.entity_id
_entity_poly.type
_entity_poly.pdbx_seq_one_letter_code
_entity_poly.pdbx_strand_id
1 'polypeptide(L)'
;MRDLAFLAVLSSFLPVFFIAPHVGVLVWVWLGAMNPHQMVYGFASSLPVVMLTAALTMVAWAASNEKKSLPLNAISLLMIILICWTSFTSLFALSPNYAWFYWNRAEKSWVLALVVIAMINNKIRIHALIWIIAVSLGWYGVKAGLYTIATGGHGMALGPPDSMIGDRNHFALAMCMTLPLLNYLRENSAYRLVRLGLLAALIMTVIAVLGTQSRGGFVALAITLFFFWLKSKHKFVTAAVGVMFIIPAVAFMPQEWVSRMQTIENAQEDNSFQGRLDAWQFAINVASARPIFSGGFGATYDKQVFTRYAGNTETAQTVGRRAAHSIYFEILGDHGFIGLAIFLGLLYATYHNCSVIRKRTAKRPDLKWAGDLAAMMQVSLVAYGVAGGLVSMGYYETVYVMIGAIASLRFQVEKALNPEKYERKLPAAAAARPVAGATPQRAVVGRGWSPQVRPERN
;
A
#
# COMPACT_ATOMS: atom_id res chain seq x y z
N MET A 1 26.16 16.92 -5.09
CA MET A 1 25.56 16.63 -6.42
C MET A 1 24.26 15.84 -6.34
N ARG A 2 24.16 14.73 -5.58
CA ARG A 2 22.92 13.93 -5.46
C ARG A 2 21.74 14.73 -4.87
N ASP A 3 22.00 15.57 -3.87
CA ASP A 3 20.98 16.46 -3.27
C ASP A 3 20.38 17.42 -4.30
N LEU A 4 21.23 18.11 -5.07
CA LEU A 4 20.80 19.05 -6.09
C LEU A 4 20.04 18.35 -7.22
N ALA A 5 20.48 17.15 -7.63
CA ALA A 5 19.76 16.35 -8.61
C ALA A 5 18.38 15.94 -8.10
N PHE A 6 18.29 15.47 -6.85
CA PHE A 6 17.01 15.11 -6.23
C PHE A 6 16.08 16.32 -6.12
N LEU A 7 16.59 17.45 -5.62
CA LEU A 7 15.80 18.69 -5.49
C LEU A 7 15.40 19.27 -6.86
N ALA A 8 16.24 19.16 -7.88
CA ALA A 8 15.88 19.56 -9.25
C ALA A 8 14.74 18.71 -9.80
N VAL A 9 14.81 17.38 -9.62
CA VAL A 9 13.72 16.46 -10.00
C VAL A 9 12.46 16.80 -9.21
N LEU A 10 12.53 16.95 -7.89
CA LEU A 10 11.37 17.30 -7.07
C LEU A 10 10.76 18.66 -7.49
N SER A 11 11.60 19.67 -7.70
CA SER A 11 11.17 21.02 -8.08
C SER A 11 10.55 21.06 -9.48
N SER A 12 10.98 20.18 -10.39
CA SER A 12 10.40 20.09 -11.74
C SER A 12 8.92 19.67 -11.74
N PHE A 13 8.44 19.00 -10.67
CA PHE A 13 7.04 18.65 -10.53
C PHE A 13 6.17 19.79 -9.99
N LEU A 14 6.75 20.83 -9.36
CA LEU A 14 5.99 21.89 -8.70
C LEU A 14 5.02 22.63 -9.63
N PRO A 15 5.40 23.04 -10.87
CA PRO A 15 4.44 23.67 -11.78
C PRO A 15 3.28 22.73 -12.14
N VAL A 16 3.56 21.43 -12.23
CA VAL A 16 2.58 20.40 -12.59
C VAL A 16 1.54 20.24 -11.48
N PHE A 17 1.87 20.50 -10.20
CA PHE A 17 0.89 20.40 -9.11
C PHE A 17 -0.25 21.39 -9.32
N PHE A 18 0.04 22.61 -9.75
CA PHE A 18 -0.98 23.65 -9.95
C PHE A 18 -1.80 23.44 -11.23
N ILE A 19 -1.27 22.71 -12.22
CA ILE A 19 -1.99 22.32 -13.44
C ILE A 19 -2.84 21.06 -13.20
N ALA A 20 -2.25 20.08 -12.52
CA ALA A 20 -2.78 18.74 -12.31
C ALA A 20 -2.51 18.28 -10.87
N PRO A 21 -3.31 18.73 -9.88
CA PRO A 21 -3.03 18.48 -8.45
C PRO A 21 -2.89 17.00 -8.06
N HIS A 22 -3.53 16.09 -8.81
CA HIS A 22 -3.39 14.65 -8.58
C HIS A 22 -1.94 14.14 -8.79
N VAL A 23 -1.11 14.84 -9.55
CA VAL A 23 0.33 14.55 -9.67
C VAL A 23 1.04 14.79 -8.34
N GLY A 24 0.63 15.81 -7.58
CA GLY A 24 1.13 16.05 -6.22
C GLY A 24 0.88 14.87 -5.29
N VAL A 25 -0.30 14.24 -5.40
CA VAL A 25 -0.63 13.00 -4.66
C VAL A 25 0.31 11.85 -5.07
N LEU A 26 0.57 11.69 -6.37
CA LEU A 26 1.49 10.64 -6.86
C LEU A 26 2.93 10.88 -6.38
N VAL A 27 3.41 12.12 -6.37
CA VAL A 27 4.73 12.47 -5.84
C VAL A 27 4.80 12.26 -4.34
N TRP A 28 3.72 12.58 -3.60
CA TRP A 28 3.65 12.30 -2.16
C TRP A 28 3.74 10.79 -1.88
N VAL A 29 2.97 9.96 -2.58
CA VAL A 29 3.05 8.49 -2.45
C VAL A 29 4.44 7.98 -2.83
N TRP A 30 5.07 8.53 -3.87
CA TRP A 30 6.44 8.19 -4.24
C TRP A 30 7.43 8.51 -3.11
N LEU A 31 7.35 9.71 -2.53
CA LEU A 31 8.23 10.10 -1.44
C LEU A 31 8.05 9.23 -0.19
N GLY A 32 6.82 8.87 0.16
CA GLY A 32 6.53 8.04 1.33
C GLY A 32 6.86 6.56 1.14
N ALA A 33 6.55 5.98 -0.02
CA ALA A 33 6.84 4.58 -0.34
C ALA A 33 8.33 4.34 -0.68
N MET A 34 8.93 5.21 -1.49
CA MET A 34 10.32 5.05 -1.93
C MET A 34 11.34 5.70 -0.98
N ASN A 35 10.99 6.76 -0.25
CA ASN A 35 11.94 7.54 0.55
C ASN A 35 13.24 7.93 -0.21
N PRO A 36 13.16 8.49 -1.43
CA PRO A 36 14.35 8.79 -2.24
C PRO A 36 15.23 9.87 -1.60
N HIS A 37 14.65 10.74 -0.79
CA HIS A 37 15.35 11.75 0.01
C HIS A 37 16.29 11.13 1.06
N GLN A 38 16.04 9.90 1.51
CA GLN A 38 16.95 9.17 2.41
C GLN A 38 18.11 8.51 1.66
N MET A 39 18.12 8.54 0.32
CA MET A 39 19.22 8.02 -0.50
C MET A 39 20.26 9.08 -0.87
N VAL A 40 20.03 10.33 -0.50
CA VAL A 40 20.97 11.43 -0.70
C VAL A 40 21.80 11.62 0.58
N TYR A 41 23.06 12.05 0.45
CA TYR A 41 24.01 12.06 1.57
C TYR A 41 24.30 13.46 2.14
N GLY A 42 23.64 14.52 1.65
CA GLY A 42 23.79 15.85 2.20
C GLY A 42 22.47 16.45 2.69
N PHE A 43 22.36 17.78 2.69
CA PHE A 43 21.30 18.52 3.39
C PHE A 43 19.87 18.17 2.95
N ALA A 44 19.68 17.62 1.75
CA ALA A 44 18.35 17.26 1.27
C ALA A 44 17.70 16.09 2.03
N SER A 45 18.48 15.26 2.75
CA SER A 45 17.95 14.17 3.57
C SER A 45 17.26 14.65 4.87
N SER A 46 17.62 15.84 5.37
CA SER A 46 17.03 16.44 6.57
C SER A 46 15.86 17.38 6.27
N LEU A 47 15.60 17.69 4.99
CA LEU A 47 14.48 18.53 4.59
C LEU A 47 13.14 17.78 4.77
N PRO A 48 12.08 18.44 5.26
CA PRO A 48 10.76 17.84 5.44
C PRO A 48 10.00 17.75 4.10
N VAL A 49 10.61 17.15 3.07
CA VAL A 49 10.12 17.14 1.69
C VAL A 49 8.74 16.50 1.53
N VAL A 50 8.43 15.49 2.34
CA VAL A 50 7.10 14.85 2.36
C VAL A 50 6.04 15.85 2.81
N MET A 51 6.31 16.60 3.88
CA MET A 51 5.39 17.61 4.42
C MET A 51 5.22 18.79 3.46
N LEU A 52 6.31 19.26 2.85
CA LEU A 52 6.26 20.31 1.83
C LEU A 52 5.44 19.88 0.62
N THR A 53 5.65 18.66 0.13
CA THR A 53 4.89 18.09 -0.99
C THR A 53 3.41 17.96 -0.64
N ALA A 54 3.09 17.49 0.56
CA ALA A 54 1.72 17.40 1.06
C ALA A 54 1.05 18.78 1.10
N ALA A 55 1.69 19.77 1.72
CA ALA A 55 1.17 21.13 1.83
C ALA A 55 0.93 21.77 0.45
N LEU A 56 1.92 21.68 -0.44
CA LEU A 56 1.82 22.23 -1.80
C LEU A 56 0.73 21.52 -2.62
N THR A 57 0.58 20.20 -2.45
CA THR A 57 -0.51 19.43 -3.08
C THR A 57 -1.87 19.93 -2.60
N MET A 58 -2.02 20.17 -1.29
CA MET A 58 -3.28 20.67 -0.72
C MET A 58 -3.59 22.10 -1.19
N VAL A 59 -2.60 22.99 -1.23
CA VAL A 59 -2.74 24.35 -1.77
C VAL A 59 -3.13 24.31 -3.25
N ALA A 60 -2.43 23.52 -4.06
CA ALA A 60 -2.75 23.36 -5.47
C ALA A 60 -4.14 22.76 -5.68
N TRP A 61 -4.54 21.77 -4.87
CA TRP A 61 -5.89 21.21 -4.93
C TRP A 61 -6.95 22.26 -4.59
N ALA A 62 -6.75 23.04 -3.52
CA ALA A 62 -7.65 24.12 -3.12
C ALA A 62 -7.81 25.18 -4.24
N ALA A 63 -6.71 25.57 -4.89
CA ALA A 63 -6.68 26.57 -5.97
C ALA A 63 -7.21 26.06 -7.32
N SER A 64 -7.22 24.74 -7.55
CA SER A 64 -7.65 24.15 -8.83
C SER A 64 -9.17 24.12 -9.02
N ASN A 65 -9.65 23.66 -10.19
CA ASN A 65 -11.06 23.32 -10.43
C ASN A 65 -11.40 21.84 -10.17
N GLU A 66 -10.46 21.03 -9.66
CA GLU A 66 -10.71 19.64 -9.30
C GLU A 66 -11.80 19.53 -8.23
N LYS A 67 -12.59 18.46 -8.22
CA LYS A 67 -13.68 18.31 -7.26
C LYS A 67 -13.15 18.16 -5.83
N LYS A 68 -13.66 18.95 -4.88
CA LYS A 68 -13.34 18.88 -3.44
C LYS A 68 -14.37 18.02 -2.71
N SER A 69 -14.52 16.77 -3.13
CA SER A 69 -15.47 15.86 -2.47
C SER A 69 -14.82 14.54 -2.14
N LEU A 70 -14.91 14.15 -0.87
CA LEU A 70 -14.61 12.79 -0.44
C LEU A 70 -15.86 11.93 -0.62
N PRO A 71 -15.86 10.90 -1.49
CA PRO A 71 -16.99 9.99 -1.62
C PRO A 71 -17.19 9.19 -0.32
N LEU A 72 -18.22 9.53 0.46
CA LEU A 72 -18.57 8.82 1.69
C LEU A 72 -19.05 7.40 1.36
N ASN A 73 -18.21 6.43 1.71
CA ASN A 73 -18.49 5.01 1.70
C ASN A 73 -17.96 4.38 3.01
N ALA A 74 -18.20 3.07 3.20
CA ALA A 74 -17.78 2.36 4.39
C ALA A 74 -16.27 2.50 4.68
N ILE A 75 -15.40 2.46 3.66
CA ILE A 75 -13.95 2.59 3.84
C ILE A 75 -13.60 4.01 4.32
N SER A 76 -14.04 5.05 3.61
CA SER A 76 -13.74 6.43 4.00
C SER A 76 -14.30 6.78 5.39
N LEU A 77 -15.47 6.24 5.74
CA LEU A 77 -16.08 6.46 7.05
C LEU A 77 -15.27 5.76 8.15
N LEU A 78 -14.92 4.48 7.96
CA LEU A 78 -14.08 3.74 8.90
C LEU A 78 -12.70 4.38 9.06
N MET A 79 -12.13 4.94 7.99
CA MET A 79 -10.89 5.72 8.06
C MET A 79 -11.04 6.98 8.90
N ILE A 80 -12.10 7.77 8.68
CA ILE A 80 -12.38 8.97 9.49
C ILE A 80 -12.57 8.59 10.96
N ILE A 81 -13.36 7.54 11.22
CA ILE A 81 -13.58 7.01 12.57
C ILE A 81 -12.25 6.57 13.20
N LEU A 82 -11.39 5.87 12.45
CA LEU A 82 -10.06 5.45 12.93
C LEU A 82 -9.22 6.68 13.30
N ILE A 83 -9.13 7.69 12.43
CA ILE A 83 -8.36 8.91 12.69
C ILE A 83 -8.89 9.63 13.93
N CYS A 84 -10.20 9.83 14.03
CA CYS A 84 -10.83 10.49 15.18
C CYS A 84 -10.62 9.69 16.46
N TRP A 85 -10.82 8.38 16.43
CA TRP A 85 -10.66 7.49 17.59
C TRP A 85 -9.22 7.46 18.11
N THR A 86 -8.26 7.26 17.21
CA THR A 86 -6.85 7.22 17.58
C THR A 86 -6.34 8.58 18.04
N SER A 87 -6.80 9.69 17.45
CA SER A 87 -6.52 11.04 17.95
C SER A 87 -7.09 11.27 19.35
N PHE A 88 -8.35 10.87 19.57
CA PHE A 88 -9.02 11.01 20.86
C PHE A 88 -8.33 10.22 21.97
N THR A 89 -8.01 8.95 21.72
CA THR A 89 -7.30 8.10 22.70
C THR A 89 -5.87 8.59 22.98
N SER A 90 -5.22 9.21 21.99
CA SER A 90 -3.88 9.81 22.15
C SER A 90 -3.83 10.98 23.14
N LEU A 91 -4.94 11.73 23.29
CA LEU A 91 -5.05 12.80 24.30
C LEU A 91 -4.89 12.26 25.74
N PHE A 92 -5.16 10.97 25.94
CA PHE A 92 -5.09 10.29 27.23
C PHE A 92 -4.00 9.22 27.26
N ALA A 93 -2.98 9.33 26.40
CA ALA A 93 -1.89 8.36 26.34
C ALA A 93 -1.08 8.30 27.65
N LEU A 94 -0.63 7.10 28.02
CA LEU A 94 0.24 6.89 29.18
C LEU A 94 1.64 7.47 28.96
N SER A 95 2.05 7.61 27.71
CA SER A 95 3.35 8.15 27.31
C SER A 95 3.20 9.23 26.24
N PRO A 96 2.84 10.48 26.62
CA PRO A 96 2.50 11.54 25.66
C PRO A 96 3.58 11.83 24.61
N ASN A 97 4.87 11.79 24.99
CA ASN A 97 5.98 12.04 24.06
C ASN A 97 6.05 11.00 22.93
N TYR A 98 5.92 9.72 23.27
CA TYR A 98 5.83 8.65 22.27
C TYR A 98 4.53 8.79 21.46
N ALA A 99 3.42 9.09 22.14
CA ALA A 99 2.12 9.16 21.51
C ALA A 99 2.05 10.22 20.42
N TRP A 100 2.54 11.44 20.68
CA TRP A 100 2.57 12.50 19.66
C TRP A 100 3.59 12.27 18.56
N PHE A 101 4.70 11.58 18.85
CA PHE A 101 5.69 11.22 17.83
C PHE A 101 5.12 10.23 16.80
N TYR A 102 4.52 9.12 17.26
CA TYR A 102 3.88 8.14 16.38
C TYR A 102 2.55 8.66 15.81
N TRP A 103 1.83 9.43 16.63
CA TRP A 103 0.92 10.54 16.29
C TRP A 103 1.18 11.08 14.91
N ASN A 104 2.30 11.81 14.87
CA ASN A 104 2.73 12.63 13.75
C ASN A 104 3.22 11.85 12.53
N ARG A 105 3.29 10.53 12.63
CA ARG A 105 3.64 9.64 11.52
C ARG A 105 2.39 9.03 10.90
N ALA A 106 1.45 8.60 11.74
CA ALA A 106 0.25 7.87 11.33
C ALA A 106 -0.77 8.78 10.64
N GLU A 107 -1.01 9.97 11.18
CA GLU A 107 -1.97 10.94 10.64
C GLU A 107 -1.62 11.37 9.20
N LYS A 108 -0.34 11.56 8.87
CA LYS A 108 0.11 11.88 7.50
C LYS A 108 -0.27 10.80 6.52
N SER A 109 -0.10 9.53 6.91
CA SER A 109 -0.44 8.36 6.10
C SER A 109 -1.95 8.26 5.86
N TRP A 110 -2.75 8.53 6.89
CA TRP A 110 -4.20 8.46 6.80
C TRP A 110 -4.81 9.64 6.03
N VAL A 111 -4.28 10.85 6.21
CA VAL A 111 -4.65 12.02 5.42
C VAL A 111 -4.33 11.77 3.94
N LEU A 112 -3.13 11.26 3.64
CA LEU A 112 -2.78 10.88 2.26
C LEU A 112 -3.78 9.88 1.69
N ALA A 113 -4.16 8.85 2.44
CA ALA A 113 -5.14 7.87 1.98
C ALA A 113 -6.53 8.49 1.73
N LEU A 114 -7.01 9.43 2.54
CA LEU A 114 -8.24 10.17 2.27
C LEU A 114 -8.13 11.05 1.00
N VAL A 115 -6.97 11.70 0.80
CA VAL A 115 -6.68 12.48 -0.41
C VAL A 115 -6.64 11.58 -1.65
N VAL A 116 -6.08 10.37 -1.54
CA VAL A 116 -6.12 9.35 -2.60
C VAL A 116 -7.56 9.01 -2.97
N ILE A 117 -8.46 8.80 -2.00
CA ILE A 117 -9.87 8.52 -2.25
C ILE A 117 -10.55 9.67 -3.02
N ALA A 118 -10.22 10.92 -2.67
CA ALA A 118 -10.82 12.10 -3.29
C ALA A 118 -10.29 12.35 -4.72
N MET A 119 -8.98 12.24 -4.94
CA MET A 119 -8.31 12.72 -6.15
C MET A 119 -7.97 11.62 -7.16
N ILE A 120 -7.73 10.39 -6.71
CA ILE A 120 -7.41 9.24 -7.58
C ILE A 120 -8.70 8.57 -8.00
N ASN A 121 -9.45 9.25 -8.88
CA ASN A 121 -10.86 9.00 -9.14
C ASN A 121 -11.16 8.64 -10.61
N ASN A 122 -10.19 8.07 -11.34
CA ASN A 122 -10.41 7.51 -12.67
C ASN A 122 -9.39 6.41 -12.95
N LYS A 123 -9.60 5.65 -14.03
CA LYS A 123 -8.75 4.51 -14.42
C LYS A 123 -7.27 4.90 -14.54
N ILE A 124 -6.97 6.01 -15.22
CA ILE A 124 -5.58 6.43 -15.48
C ILE A 124 -4.88 6.75 -14.16
N ARG A 125 -5.52 7.53 -13.28
CA ARG A 125 -4.96 7.89 -11.97
C ARG A 125 -4.76 6.67 -11.08
N ILE A 126 -5.70 5.71 -11.07
CA ILE A 126 -5.56 4.46 -10.32
C ILE A 126 -4.35 3.68 -10.84
N HIS A 127 -4.22 3.50 -12.16
CA HIS A 127 -3.06 2.84 -12.73
C HIS A 127 -1.75 3.56 -12.40
N ALA A 128 -1.72 4.89 -12.49
CA ALA A 128 -0.56 5.69 -12.13
C ALA A 128 -0.15 5.48 -10.66
N LEU A 129 -1.13 5.46 -9.74
CA LEU A 129 -0.89 5.17 -8.34
C LEU A 129 -0.27 3.78 -8.13
N ILE A 130 -0.83 2.74 -8.75
CA ILE A 130 -0.30 1.38 -8.65
C ILE A 130 1.10 1.28 -9.25
N TRP A 131 1.37 1.97 -10.37
CA TRP A 131 2.70 2.08 -10.95
C TRP A 131 3.70 2.73 -9.98
N ILE A 132 3.34 3.85 -9.35
CA ILE A 132 4.21 4.54 -8.39
C ILE A 132 4.54 3.61 -7.22
N ILE A 133 3.55 2.94 -6.62
CA ILE A 133 3.79 2.01 -5.50
C ILE A 133 4.70 0.85 -5.95
N ALA A 134 4.37 0.23 -7.09
CA ALA A 134 5.08 -0.95 -7.59
C ALA A 134 6.53 -0.63 -8.01
N VAL A 135 6.79 0.52 -8.63
CA VAL A 135 8.15 0.96 -8.99
C VAL A 135 8.94 1.37 -7.75
N SER A 136 8.31 2.09 -6.83
CA SER A 136 8.95 2.54 -5.58
C SER A 136 9.46 1.37 -4.74
N LEU A 137 8.59 0.39 -4.47
CA LEU A 137 8.94 -0.76 -3.66
C LEU A 137 9.69 -1.82 -4.48
N GLY A 138 9.33 -1.99 -5.76
CA GLY A 138 10.00 -2.90 -6.68
C GLY A 138 11.46 -2.51 -6.95
N TRP A 139 11.81 -1.22 -6.91
CA TRP A 139 13.22 -0.78 -6.92
C TRP A 139 14.02 -1.44 -5.80
N TYR A 140 13.49 -1.43 -4.57
CA TYR A 140 14.15 -2.09 -3.45
C TYR A 140 14.13 -3.60 -3.58
N GLY A 141 13.05 -4.20 -4.08
CA GLY A 141 12.99 -5.63 -4.36
C GLY A 141 14.06 -6.07 -5.36
N VAL A 142 14.25 -5.31 -6.44
CA VAL A 142 15.30 -5.57 -7.43
C VAL A 142 16.69 -5.39 -6.83
N LYS A 143 16.94 -4.27 -6.14
CA LYS A 143 18.24 -3.98 -5.51
C LYS A 143 18.62 -5.06 -4.48
N ALA A 144 17.68 -5.43 -3.62
CA ALA A 144 17.89 -6.46 -2.61
C ALA A 144 18.06 -7.85 -3.23
N GLY A 145 17.27 -8.21 -4.25
CA GLY A 145 17.45 -9.47 -4.97
C GLY A 145 18.83 -9.58 -5.62
N LEU A 146 19.31 -8.49 -6.24
CA LEU A 146 20.66 -8.45 -6.84
C LEU A 146 21.73 -8.61 -5.76
N TYR A 147 21.57 -7.93 -4.63
CA TYR A 147 22.47 -8.03 -3.49
C TYR A 147 22.52 -9.46 -2.92
N THR A 148 21.37 -10.13 -2.77
CA THR A 148 21.30 -11.53 -2.33
C THR A 148 22.06 -12.44 -3.28
N ILE A 149 21.86 -12.30 -4.59
CA ILE A 149 22.60 -13.10 -5.59
C ILE A 149 24.09 -12.81 -5.52
N ALA A 150 24.48 -11.53 -5.50
CA ALA A 150 25.88 -11.11 -5.51
C ALA A 150 26.65 -11.58 -4.26
N THR A 151 25.95 -11.77 -3.14
CA THR A 151 26.54 -12.26 -1.88
C THR A 151 26.32 -13.75 -1.65
N GLY A 152 25.70 -14.48 -2.59
CA GLY A 152 25.34 -15.89 -2.40
C GLY A 152 24.42 -16.13 -1.20
N GLY A 153 23.60 -15.14 -0.81
CA GLY A 153 22.71 -15.24 0.35
C GLY A 153 23.37 -15.00 1.71
N HIS A 154 24.69 -14.80 1.78
CA HIS A 154 25.38 -14.48 3.04
C HIS A 154 25.05 -13.06 3.54
N GLY A 155 24.82 -12.12 2.63
CA GLY A 155 24.40 -10.76 2.95
C GLY A 155 22.95 -10.69 3.40
N MET A 156 22.66 -9.82 4.37
CA MET A 156 21.30 -9.57 4.83
C MET A 156 20.68 -8.41 4.05
N ALA A 157 19.62 -8.68 3.30
CA ALA A 157 18.87 -7.65 2.60
C ALA A 157 18.06 -6.80 3.59
N LEU A 158 18.33 -5.49 3.58
CA LEU A 158 17.65 -4.48 4.37
C LEU A 158 16.97 -3.47 3.46
N GLY A 159 15.90 -2.84 3.96
CA GLY A 159 15.32 -1.71 3.27
C GLY A 159 16.12 -0.43 3.50
N PRO A 160 15.62 0.71 2.99
CA PRO A 160 16.28 2.00 3.18
C PRO A 160 16.35 2.37 4.67
N PRO A 161 17.50 2.90 5.14
CA PRO A 161 17.64 3.40 6.50
C PRO A 161 16.63 4.52 6.77
N ASP A 162 16.34 4.75 8.06
CA ASP A 162 15.44 5.82 8.53
C ASP A 162 14.03 5.79 7.92
N SER A 163 13.56 4.60 7.51
CA SER A 163 12.25 4.38 6.93
C SER A 163 11.42 3.36 7.72
N MET A 164 10.12 3.24 7.41
CA MET A 164 9.25 2.20 8.01
C MET A 164 9.70 0.78 7.65
N ILE A 165 10.39 0.62 6.52
CA ILE A 165 10.81 -0.67 5.97
C ILE A 165 12.32 -0.90 6.12
N GLY A 166 12.99 -0.17 7.03
CA GLY A 166 14.44 -0.24 7.18
C GLY A 166 14.94 -1.58 7.72
N ASP A 167 14.22 -2.20 8.66
CA ASP A 167 14.59 -3.53 9.15
C ASP A 167 14.09 -4.64 8.22
N ARG A 168 14.77 -5.78 8.29
CA ARG A 168 14.52 -6.97 7.47
C ARG A 168 13.07 -7.48 7.52
N ASN A 169 12.39 -7.41 8.66
CA ASN A 169 11.06 -7.98 8.80
C ASN A 169 10.01 -7.06 8.17
N HIS A 170 10.13 -5.76 8.42
CA HIS A 170 9.25 -4.76 7.79
C HIS A 170 9.48 -4.73 6.27
N PHE A 171 10.74 -4.83 5.84
CA PHE A 171 11.10 -4.94 4.43
C PHE A 171 10.48 -6.17 3.76
N ALA A 172 10.60 -7.35 4.38
CA ALA A 172 10.00 -8.58 3.86
C ALA A 172 8.47 -8.48 3.69
N LEU A 173 7.77 -7.88 4.67
CA LEU A 173 6.34 -7.61 4.56
C LEU A 173 6.04 -6.71 3.35
N ALA A 174 6.75 -5.59 3.20
CA ALA A 174 6.53 -4.66 2.10
C ALA A 174 6.77 -5.33 0.73
N MET A 175 7.79 -6.17 0.61
CA MET A 175 8.05 -6.95 -0.60
C MET A 175 6.93 -7.94 -0.90
N CYS A 176 6.41 -8.65 0.11
CA CYS A 176 5.27 -9.56 -0.06
C CYS A 176 4.00 -8.83 -0.54
N MET A 177 3.74 -7.62 -0.02
CA MET A 177 2.64 -6.78 -0.52
C MET A 177 2.86 -6.28 -1.96
N THR A 178 4.12 -6.16 -2.40
CA THR A 178 4.48 -5.62 -3.73
C THR A 178 4.37 -6.66 -4.85
N LEU A 179 4.68 -7.94 -4.57
CA LEU A 179 4.60 -9.05 -5.54
C LEU A 179 3.30 -9.09 -6.37
N PRO A 180 2.10 -9.08 -5.76
CA PRO A 180 0.86 -9.09 -6.51
C PRO A 180 0.64 -7.81 -7.35
N LEU A 181 1.16 -6.65 -6.94
CA LEU A 181 1.06 -5.41 -7.72
C LEU A 181 1.93 -5.47 -8.98
N LEU A 182 3.16 -5.99 -8.87
CA LEU A 182 4.04 -6.22 -10.02
C LEU A 182 3.38 -7.16 -11.04
N ASN A 183 2.75 -8.23 -10.55
CA ASN A 183 2.02 -9.16 -11.38
C ASN A 183 0.80 -8.52 -12.06
N TYR A 184 0.02 -7.73 -11.32
CA TYR A 184 -1.12 -7.00 -11.89
C TYR A 184 -0.69 -6.14 -13.08
N LEU A 185 0.37 -5.35 -12.90
CA LEU A 185 0.91 -4.49 -13.95
C LEU A 185 1.45 -5.32 -15.12
N ARG A 186 2.06 -6.49 -14.87
CA ARG A 186 2.55 -7.38 -15.93
C ARG A 186 1.41 -7.84 -16.83
N GLU A 187 0.33 -8.33 -16.23
CA GLU A 187 -0.84 -8.83 -16.96
C GLU A 187 -1.61 -7.73 -17.70
N ASN A 188 -1.49 -6.47 -17.25
CA ASN A 188 -2.24 -5.33 -17.80
C ASN A 188 -1.37 -4.35 -18.62
N SER A 189 -0.10 -4.65 -18.86
CA SER A 189 0.77 -3.85 -19.72
C SER A 189 0.67 -4.30 -21.18
N ALA A 190 0.69 -3.38 -22.14
CA ALA A 190 0.64 -3.72 -23.57
C ALA A 190 2.00 -4.21 -24.10
N TYR A 191 3.08 -3.56 -23.70
CA TYR A 191 4.42 -3.79 -24.25
C TYR A 191 5.11 -5.00 -23.63
N ARG A 192 5.60 -5.91 -24.48
CA ARG A 192 6.31 -7.14 -24.06
C ARG A 192 7.51 -6.84 -23.17
N LEU A 193 8.30 -5.81 -23.50
CA LEU A 193 9.49 -5.44 -22.72
C LEU A 193 9.13 -5.04 -21.29
N VAL A 194 8.04 -4.29 -21.12
CA VAL A 194 7.51 -3.92 -19.79
C VAL A 194 7.08 -5.16 -19.01
N ARG A 195 6.40 -6.11 -19.67
CA ARG A 195 6.00 -7.38 -19.03
C ARG A 195 7.22 -8.18 -18.56
N LEU A 196 8.26 -8.26 -19.39
CA LEU A 196 9.50 -8.95 -19.03
C LEU A 196 10.22 -8.26 -17.87
N GLY A 197 10.31 -6.93 -17.88
CA GLY A 197 10.89 -6.16 -16.79
C GLY A 197 10.14 -6.34 -15.47
N LEU A 198 8.79 -6.35 -15.50
CA LEU A 198 7.97 -6.61 -14.32
C LEU A 198 8.09 -8.06 -13.83
N LEU A 199 8.23 -9.02 -14.73
CA LEU A 199 8.49 -10.42 -14.36
C LEU A 199 9.86 -10.56 -13.68
N ALA A 200 10.90 -9.94 -14.24
CA ALA A 200 12.22 -9.90 -13.61
C ALA A 200 12.15 -9.24 -12.23
N ALA A 201 11.49 -8.08 -12.11
CA ALA A 201 11.30 -7.42 -10.83
C ALA A 201 10.55 -8.28 -9.80
N LEU A 202 9.54 -9.03 -10.24
CA LEU A 202 8.81 -9.97 -9.39
C LEU A 202 9.73 -11.09 -8.87
N ILE A 203 10.50 -11.72 -9.76
CA ILE A 203 11.47 -12.78 -9.38
C ILE A 203 12.50 -12.23 -8.40
N MET A 204 13.07 -11.06 -8.69
CA MET A 204 14.05 -10.42 -7.80
C MET A 204 13.46 -10.04 -6.45
N THR A 205 12.19 -9.66 -6.40
CA THR A 205 11.48 -9.37 -5.15
C THR A 205 11.28 -10.65 -4.31
N VAL A 206 11.03 -11.80 -4.94
CA VAL A 206 11.00 -13.10 -4.22
C VAL A 206 12.37 -13.42 -3.62
N ILE A 207 13.44 -13.29 -4.41
CA ILE A 207 14.82 -13.50 -3.95
C ILE A 207 15.20 -12.53 -2.83
N ALA A 208 14.76 -11.27 -2.92
CA ALA A 208 14.95 -10.26 -1.88
C ALA A 208 14.33 -10.70 -0.55
N VAL A 209 13.11 -11.26 -0.56
CA VAL A 209 12.46 -11.75 0.67
C VAL A 209 13.29 -12.87 1.30
N LEU A 210 13.83 -13.82 0.51
CA LEU A 210 14.72 -14.86 1.03
C LEU A 210 16.01 -14.27 1.64
N GLY A 211 16.60 -13.28 0.94
CA GLY A 211 17.79 -12.57 1.38
C GLY A 211 17.63 -11.71 2.63
N THR A 212 16.39 -11.40 3.06
CA THR A 212 16.16 -10.73 4.35
C THR A 212 16.55 -11.59 5.55
N GLN A 213 16.68 -12.91 5.34
CA GLN A 213 16.88 -13.90 6.40
C GLN A 213 15.79 -13.83 7.48
N SER A 214 14.59 -13.34 7.15
CA SER A 214 13.47 -13.23 8.09
C SER A 214 12.61 -14.51 8.10
N ARG A 215 12.51 -15.18 9.26
CA ARG A 215 11.60 -16.33 9.47
C ARG A 215 10.14 -15.96 9.16
N GLY A 216 9.70 -14.81 9.68
CA GLY A 216 8.36 -14.29 9.40
C GLY A 216 8.17 -13.88 7.94
N GLY A 217 9.22 -13.34 7.30
CA GLY A 217 9.23 -13.05 5.87
C GLY A 217 9.07 -14.29 4.99
N PHE A 218 9.72 -15.39 5.35
CA PHE A 218 9.60 -16.67 4.63
C PHE A 218 8.18 -17.24 4.70
N VAL A 219 7.59 -17.27 5.90
CA VAL A 219 6.19 -17.71 6.09
C VAL A 219 5.21 -16.80 5.34
N ALA A 220 5.41 -15.48 5.42
CA ALA A 220 4.62 -14.51 4.69
C ALA A 220 4.71 -14.70 3.17
N LEU A 221 5.90 -14.97 2.64
CA LEU A 221 6.12 -15.26 1.24
C LEU A 221 5.39 -16.52 0.81
N ALA A 222 5.52 -17.62 1.56
CA ALA A 222 4.84 -18.87 1.25
C ALA A 222 3.32 -18.69 1.16
N ILE A 223 2.73 -17.99 2.13
CA ILE A 223 1.29 -17.71 2.15
C ILE A 223 0.88 -16.76 1.01
N THR A 224 1.68 -15.73 0.74
CA THR A 224 1.45 -14.80 -0.37
C THR A 224 1.44 -15.54 -1.70
N LEU A 225 2.43 -16.42 -1.95
CA LEU A 225 2.55 -17.21 -3.16
C LEU A 225 1.42 -18.26 -3.28
N PHE A 226 1.02 -18.86 -2.17
CA PHE A 226 -0.14 -19.75 -2.13
C PHE A 226 -1.44 -19.02 -2.53
N PHE A 227 -1.72 -17.88 -1.92
CA PHE A 227 -2.90 -17.07 -2.29
C PHE A 227 -2.82 -16.53 -3.71
N PHE A 228 -1.62 -16.18 -4.17
CA PHE A 228 -1.37 -15.81 -5.55
C PHE A 228 -1.74 -16.95 -6.51
N TRP A 229 -1.31 -18.18 -6.22
CA TRP A 229 -1.66 -19.38 -6.97
C TRP A 229 -3.17 -19.65 -6.95
N LEU A 230 -3.85 -19.47 -5.82
CA LEU A 230 -5.31 -19.60 -5.73
C LEU A 230 -6.06 -18.61 -6.63
N LYS A 231 -5.49 -17.42 -6.89
CA LYS A 231 -6.07 -16.39 -7.78
C LYS A 231 -5.62 -16.55 -9.23
N SER A 232 -4.67 -17.43 -9.53
CA SER A 232 -4.17 -17.67 -10.88
C SER A 232 -5.20 -18.37 -11.77
N LYS A 233 -5.28 -17.95 -13.04
CA LYS A 233 -6.06 -18.64 -14.08
C LYS A 233 -5.33 -19.86 -14.63
N HIS A 234 -4.00 -19.86 -14.57
CA HIS A 234 -3.12 -20.90 -15.13
C HIS A 234 -2.37 -21.61 -14.01
N LYS A 235 -3.12 -22.32 -13.15
CA LYS A 235 -2.61 -22.91 -11.90
C LYS A 235 -1.36 -23.76 -12.10
N PHE A 236 -1.38 -24.66 -13.09
CA PHE A 236 -0.24 -25.53 -13.40
C PHE A 236 1.00 -24.73 -13.81
N VAL A 237 0.86 -23.80 -14.76
CA VAL A 237 1.97 -22.97 -15.23
C VAL A 237 2.55 -22.12 -14.09
N THR A 238 1.70 -21.46 -13.30
CA THR A 238 2.19 -20.65 -12.18
C THR A 238 2.84 -21.47 -11.07
N ALA A 239 2.38 -22.72 -10.83
CA ALA A 239 3.03 -23.62 -9.89
C ALA A 239 4.38 -24.11 -10.42
N ALA A 240 4.45 -24.54 -11.69
CA ALA A 240 5.68 -24.99 -12.33
C ALA A 240 6.74 -23.88 -12.36
N VAL A 241 6.35 -22.65 -12.73
CA VAL A 241 7.23 -21.46 -12.67
C VAL A 241 7.66 -21.19 -11.24
N GLY A 242 6.74 -21.23 -10.26
CA GLY A 242 7.07 -21.06 -8.86
C GLY A 242 8.14 -22.05 -8.39
N VAL A 243 7.93 -23.34 -8.66
CA VAL A 243 8.87 -24.42 -8.33
C VAL A 243 10.23 -24.21 -8.99
N MET A 244 10.24 -23.89 -10.28
CA MET A 244 11.45 -23.66 -11.08
C MET A 244 12.33 -22.54 -10.51
N PHE A 245 11.75 -21.49 -9.92
CA PHE A 245 12.52 -20.38 -9.36
C PHE A 245 12.80 -20.51 -7.86
N ILE A 246 11.84 -21.02 -7.08
CA ILE A 246 11.94 -21.07 -5.61
C ILE A 246 12.89 -22.18 -5.17
N ILE A 247 12.83 -23.39 -5.77
CA ILE A 247 13.69 -24.49 -5.36
C ILE A 247 15.17 -24.12 -5.51
N PRO A 248 15.64 -23.63 -6.68
CA PRO A 248 17.02 -23.19 -6.81
C PRO A 248 17.33 -22.05 -5.84
N ALA A 249 16.46 -21.05 -5.72
CA ALA A 249 16.71 -19.91 -4.84
C ALA A 249 16.91 -20.32 -3.37
N VAL A 250 16.20 -21.35 -2.89
CA VAL A 250 16.40 -21.91 -1.54
C VAL A 250 17.65 -22.81 -1.49
N ALA A 251 17.89 -23.62 -2.52
CA ALA A 251 19.05 -24.53 -2.57
C ALA A 251 20.41 -23.79 -2.63
N PHE A 252 20.43 -22.57 -3.16
CA PHE A 252 21.62 -21.71 -3.18
C PHE A 252 21.82 -20.90 -1.88
N MET A 253 20.91 -20.98 -0.90
CA MET A 253 21.10 -20.27 0.37
C MET A 253 22.16 -20.97 1.24
N PRO A 254 22.96 -20.21 2.01
CA PRO A 254 24.05 -20.78 2.79
C PRO A 254 23.53 -21.52 4.03
N GLN A 255 24.38 -22.38 4.60
CA GLN A 255 23.99 -23.24 5.73
C GLN A 255 23.50 -22.43 6.94
N GLU A 256 24.09 -21.25 7.20
CA GLU A 256 23.64 -20.38 8.29
C GLU A 256 22.19 -19.91 8.10
N TRP A 257 21.77 -19.69 6.84
CA TRP A 257 20.38 -19.36 6.54
C TRP A 257 19.46 -20.55 6.81
N VAL A 258 19.85 -21.75 6.39
CA VAL A 258 19.07 -22.99 6.61
C VAL A 258 18.91 -23.28 8.09
N SER A 259 20.00 -23.27 8.85
CA SER A 259 19.98 -23.46 10.31
C SER A 259 19.09 -22.44 10.99
N ARG A 260 19.11 -21.19 10.52
CA ARG A 260 18.23 -20.14 11.04
C ARG A 260 16.76 -20.37 10.73
N MET A 261 16.41 -20.88 9.54
CA MET A 261 15.02 -21.22 9.22
C MET A 261 14.53 -22.45 10.01
N GLN A 262 15.40 -23.41 10.29
CA GLN A 262 15.08 -24.59 11.12
C GLN A 262 14.75 -24.22 12.58
N THR A 263 15.27 -23.11 13.10
CA THR A 263 14.87 -22.63 14.44
C THR A 263 13.38 -22.28 14.58
N ILE A 264 12.61 -22.25 13.48
CA ILE A 264 11.15 -22.14 13.53
C ILE A 264 10.54 -23.31 14.33
N GLU A 265 11.16 -24.49 14.32
CA GLU A 265 10.68 -25.69 15.02
C GLU A 265 10.79 -25.56 16.55
N ASN A 266 11.82 -24.87 17.06
CA ASN A 266 12.07 -24.66 18.49
C ASN A 266 11.77 -23.23 18.96
N ALA A 267 10.78 -22.58 18.34
CA ALA A 267 10.52 -21.14 18.54
C ALA A 267 10.16 -20.75 19.99
N GLN A 268 9.67 -21.68 20.82
CA GLN A 268 9.24 -21.40 22.20
C GLN A 268 10.41 -21.08 23.16
N GLU A 269 11.60 -21.58 22.87
CA GLU A 269 12.81 -21.40 23.70
C GLU A 269 13.64 -20.17 23.30
N ASP A 270 13.23 -19.46 22.23
CA ASP A 270 13.94 -18.28 21.72
C ASP A 270 13.54 -17.01 22.51
N ASN A 271 14.54 -16.29 23.02
CA ASN A 271 14.37 -14.97 23.66
C ASN A 271 13.59 -13.99 22.77
N SER A 272 13.70 -14.10 21.44
CA SER A 272 12.94 -13.28 20.51
C SER A 272 11.44 -13.58 20.51
N PHE A 273 11.02 -14.82 20.82
CA PHE A 273 9.62 -15.22 20.87
C PHE A 273 8.99 -14.86 22.22
N GLN A 274 9.70 -15.10 23.33
CA GLN A 274 9.33 -14.60 24.66
C GLN A 274 9.17 -13.06 24.65
N GLY A 275 10.06 -12.39 23.90
CA GLY A 275 9.92 -11.04 23.38
C GLY A 275 8.48 -10.61 23.07
N ARG A 276 7.84 -11.37 22.18
CA ARG A 276 6.53 -11.08 21.60
C ARG A 276 5.42 -11.42 22.57
N LEU A 277 5.53 -12.54 23.30
CA LEU A 277 4.53 -12.94 24.29
C LEU A 277 4.38 -11.88 25.37
N ASP A 278 5.48 -11.34 25.89
CA ASP A 278 5.44 -10.24 26.87
C ASP A 278 4.76 -8.99 26.30
N ALA A 279 5.02 -8.67 25.02
CA ALA A 279 4.40 -7.52 24.36
C ALA A 279 2.90 -7.72 24.08
N TRP A 280 2.48 -8.95 23.79
CA TRP A 280 1.07 -9.30 23.60
C TRP A 280 0.32 -9.29 24.94
N GLN A 281 0.95 -9.81 25.99
CA GLN A 281 0.43 -9.74 27.34
C GLN A 281 0.28 -8.28 27.81
N PHE A 282 1.30 -7.45 27.55
CA PHE A 282 1.22 -6.00 27.75
C PHE A 282 0.01 -5.39 27.06
N ALA A 283 -0.17 -5.66 25.76
CA ALA A 283 -1.27 -5.11 24.96
C ALA A 283 -2.65 -5.51 25.50
N ILE A 284 -2.82 -6.77 25.89
CA ILE A 284 -4.06 -7.27 26.51
C ILE A 284 -4.30 -6.60 27.87
N ASN A 285 -3.28 -6.51 28.71
CA ASN A 285 -3.39 -5.97 30.06
C ASN A 285 -3.70 -4.48 30.06
N VAL A 286 -3.01 -3.69 29.22
CA VAL A 286 -3.26 -2.24 29.13
C VAL A 286 -4.64 -1.96 28.53
N ALA A 287 -5.06 -2.73 27.51
CA ALA A 287 -6.40 -2.61 26.94
C ALA A 287 -7.48 -3.01 27.95
N SER A 288 -7.25 -4.01 28.80
CA SER A 288 -8.22 -4.45 29.81
C SER A 288 -8.29 -3.48 30.99
N ALA A 289 -7.16 -2.93 31.42
CA ALA A 289 -7.10 -1.96 32.50
C ALA A 289 -7.62 -0.57 32.09
N ARG A 290 -7.51 -0.22 30.80
CA ARG A 290 -8.01 1.04 30.22
C ARG A 290 -8.85 0.77 28.96
N PRO A 291 -10.08 0.23 29.08
CA PRO A 291 -10.87 -0.25 27.92
C PRO A 291 -11.12 0.78 26.82
N ILE A 292 -11.25 2.05 27.18
CA ILE A 292 -11.53 3.15 26.23
C ILE A 292 -10.22 3.71 25.65
N PHE A 293 -9.25 4.02 26.50
CA PHE A 293 -8.06 4.80 26.10
C PHE A 293 -6.84 3.94 25.75
N SER A 294 -6.77 2.71 26.30
CA SER A 294 -5.63 1.82 26.24
C SER A 294 -4.30 2.50 26.59
N GLY A 295 -3.17 2.12 26.01
CA GLY A 295 -1.87 2.74 26.27
C GLY A 295 -1.66 4.11 25.59
N GLY A 296 -2.34 4.36 24.47
CA GLY A 296 -1.96 5.39 23.50
C GLY A 296 -0.77 4.95 22.65
N PHE A 297 -0.57 5.63 21.52
CA PHE A 297 0.49 5.33 20.56
C PHE A 297 1.87 5.11 21.22
N GLY A 298 2.49 3.97 20.91
CA GLY A 298 3.86 3.70 21.30
C GLY A 298 4.07 3.46 22.80
N ALA A 299 2.99 3.21 23.57
CA ALA A 299 3.08 2.90 24.99
C ALA A 299 3.96 1.68 25.28
N THR A 300 4.03 0.73 24.35
CA THR A 300 4.92 -0.46 24.44
C THR A 300 6.42 -0.12 24.44
N TYR A 301 6.79 1.09 24.00
CA TYR A 301 8.19 1.55 23.94
C TYR A 301 8.65 2.29 25.20
N ASP A 302 7.71 2.70 26.05
CA ASP A 302 8.00 3.32 27.32
C ASP A 302 8.28 2.22 28.36
N LYS A 303 9.49 2.22 28.93
CA LYS A 303 9.93 1.18 29.86
C LYS A 303 9.04 1.13 31.10
N GLN A 304 8.65 2.27 31.66
CA GLN A 304 7.86 2.30 32.89
C GLN A 304 6.45 1.79 32.65
N VAL A 305 5.84 2.21 31.53
CA VAL A 305 4.51 1.73 31.14
C VAL A 305 4.57 0.24 30.79
N PHE A 306 5.57 -0.19 30.02
CA PHE A 306 5.74 -1.60 29.65
C PHE A 306 5.87 -2.50 30.88
N THR A 307 6.80 -2.21 31.80
CA THR A 307 6.99 -3.03 33.01
C THR A 307 5.73 -3.07 33.88
N ARG A 308 4.95 -2.00 33.93
CA ARG A 308 3.69 -1.95 34.69
C ARG A 308 2.62 -2.92 34.16
N TYR A 309 2.53 -3.10 32.85
CA TYR A 309 1.45 -3.88 32.23
C TYR A 309 1.91 -5.22 31.63
N ALA A 310 3.19 -5.43 31.34
CA ALA A 310 3.72 -6.70 30.85
C ALA A 310 3.87 -7.76 31.97
N GLY A 311 3.92 -7.33 33.23
CA GLY A 311 4.13 -8.20 34.39
C GLY A 311 5.60 -8.26 34.84
N ASN A 312 5.86 -8.95 35.95
CA ASN A 312 7.16 -8.99 36.61
C ASN A 312 8.04 -10.15 36.10
N THR A 313 8.28 -10.21 34.79
CA THR A 313 9.22 -11.18 34.20
C THR A 313 10.64 -10.61 34.23
N GLU A 314 11.66 -11.44 34.49
CA GLU A 314 13.08 -11.03 34.40
C GLU A 314 13.37 -10.39 33.03
N THR A 315 12.72 -10.89 31.98
CA THR A 315 12.76 -10.38 30.61
C THR A 315 12.19 -8.96 30.43
N ALA A 316 11.14 -8.59 31.16
CA ALA A 316 10.56 -7.24 31.12
C ALA A 316 11.42 -6.20 31.85
N GLN A 317 12.26 -6.63 32.79
CA GLN A 317 13.16 -5.76 33.56
C GLN A 317 14.52 -5.55 32.88
N THR A 318 15.03 -6.57 32.19
CA THR A 318 16.38 -6.62 31.60
C THR A 318 16.46 -6.08 30.17
N VAL A 319 15.40 -6.22 29.36
CA VAL A 319 15.41 -5.84 27.93
C VAL A 319 14.49 -4.64 27.70
N GLY A 320 15.08 -3.45 27.63
CA GLY A 320 14.35 -2.24 27.28
C GLY A 320 13.84 -2.28 25.83
N ARG A 321 12.62 -1.75 25.62
CA ARG A 321 11.88 -1.60 24.35
C ARG A 321 11.48 -2.91 23.67
N ARG A 322 10.18 -3.23 23.67
CA ARG A 322 9.63 -4.32 22.85
C ARG A 322 8.57 -3.80 21.90
N ALA A 323 8.82 -3.98 20.61
CA ALA A 323 7.80 -3.80 19.60
C ALA A 323 6.76 -4.92 19.74
N ALA A 324 5.48 -4.64 19.49
CA ALA A 324 4.41 -5.63 19.61
C ALA A 324 4.61 -6.85 18.70
N HIS A 325 5.37 -6.68 17.61
CA HIS A 325 5.61 -7.67 16.57
C HIS A 325 4.32 -8.31 16.05
N SER A 326 3.24 -7.54 16.07
CA SER A 326 1.94 -7.89 15.53
C SER A 326 1.12 -6.62 15.37
N ILE A 327 0.65 -6.35 14.16
CA ILE A 327 -0.24 -5.21 13.87
C ILE A 327 -1.51 -5.24 14.72
N TYR A 328 -1.96 -6.43 15.14
CA TYR A 328 -3.17 -6.59 15.94
C TYR A 328 -2.93 -6.18 17.39
N PHE A 329 -1.84 -6.69 17.99
CA PHE A 329 -1.48 -6.34 19.36
C PHE A 329 -0.93 -4.91 19.48
N GLU A 330 -0.33 -4.37 18.43
CA GLU A 330 0.05 -2.95 18.33
C GLU A 330 -1.19 -2.05 18.44
N ILE A 331 -2.20 -2.25 17.59
CA ILE A 331 -3.44 -1.46 17.64
C ILE A 331 -4.21 -1.71 18.95
N LEU A 332 -4.23 -2.94 19.48
CA LEU A 332 -4.88 -3.26 20.75
C LEU A 332 -4.21 -2.52 21.92
N GLY A 333 -2.88 -2.60 22.02
CA GLY A 333 -2.11 -1.94 23.08
C GLY A 333 -2.18 -0.42 22.98
N ASP A 334 -2.21 0.14 21.78
CA ASP A 334 -2.26 1.58 21.58
C ASP A 334 -3.68 2.15 21.74
N HIS A 335 -4.72 1.48 21.24
CA HIS A 335 -6.07 2.06 21.07
C HIS A 335 -7.23 1.18 21.57
N GLY A 336 -6.93 0.05 22.21
CA GLY A 336 -7.90 -0.81 22.89
C GLY A 336 -8.75 -1.65 21.94
N PHE A 337 -9.72 -2.36 22.51
CA PHE A 337 -10.60 -3.25 21.74
C PHE A 337 -11.42 -2.50 20.69
N ILE A 338 -11.84 -1.26 20.98
CA ILE A 338 -12.58 -0.43 20.03
C ILE A 338 -11.69 -0.05 18.84
N GLY A 339 -10.45 0.40 19.10
CA GLY A 339 -9.49 0.70 18.04
C GLY A 339 -9.19 -0.51 17.17
N LEU A 340 -8.99 -1.68 17.78
CA LEU A 340 -8.80 -2.93 17.06
C LEU A 340 -10.01 -3.31 16.22
N ALA A 341 -11.24 -3.17 16.75
CA ALA A 341 -12.47 -3.45 16.01
C ALA A 341 -12.63 -2.54 14.77
N ILE A 342 -12.31 -1.25 14.90
CA ILE A 342 -12.33 -0.30 13.77
C ILE A 342 -11.29 -0.71 12.72
N PHE A 343 -10.06 -1.01 13.15
CA PHE A 343 -8.97 -1.43 12.26
C PHE A 343 -9.30 -2.73 11.51
N LEU A 344 -9.78 -3.75 12.20
CA LEU A 344 -10.22 -5.00 11.59
C LEU A 344 -11.42 -4.79 10.66
N GLY A 345 -12.38 -3.95 11.06
CA GLY A 345 -13.50 -3.54 10.22
C GLY A 345 -13.03 -2.88 8.93
N LEU A 346 -12.01 -2.04 8.97
CA LEU A 346 -11.41 -1.40 7.81
C LEU A 346 -10.75 -2.41 6.87
N LEU A 347 -9.94 -3.33 7.40
CA LEU A 347 -9.32 -4.41 6.61
C LEU A 347 -10.38 -5.32 5.97
N TYR A 348 -11.40 -5.71 6.73
CA TYR A 348 -12.51 -6.51 6.26
C TYR A 348 -13.30 -5.80 5.15
N ALA A 349 -13.71 -4.55 5.36
CA ALA A 349 -14.45 -3.77 4.38
C ALA A 349 -13.66 -3.61 3.07
N THR A 350 -12.35 -3.44 3.17
CA THR A 350 -11.44 -3.36 2.03
C THR A 350 -11.38 -4.69 1.28
N TYR A 351 -11.15 -5.80 1.98
CA TYR A 351 -11.11 -7.13 1.37
C TYR A 351 -12.46 -7.53 0.73
N HIS A 352 -13.56 -7.19 1.40
CA HIS A 352 -14.92 -7.39 0.92
C HIS A 352 -15.16 -6.59 -0.36
N ASN A 353 -14.79 -5.30 -0.41
CA ASN A 353 -14.92 -4.49 -1.61
C ASN A 353 -14.16 -5.08 -2.80
N CYS A 354 -12.97 -5.65 -2.59
CA CYS A 354 -12.28 -6.39 -3.64
C CYS A 354 -13.08 -7.61 -4.14
N SER A 355 -13.69 -8.38 -3.23
CA SER A 355 -14.57 -9.51 -3.61
C SER A 355 -15.76 -9.04 -4.44
N VAL A 356 -16.40 -7.93 -4.04
CA VAL A 356 -17.55 -7.38 -4.77
C VAL A 356 -17.13 -6.85 -6.14
N ILE A 357 -16.01 -6.13 -6.24
CA ILE A 357 -15.45 -5.68 -7.53
C ILE A 357 -15.25 -6.87 -8.45
N ARG A 358 -14.51 -7.90 -8.00
CA ARG A 358 -14.25 -9.11 -8.79
C ARG A 358 -15.52 -9.78 -9.29
N LYS A 359 -16.52 -9.94 -8.41
CA LYS A 359 -17.81 -10.55 -8.77
C LYS A 359 -18.55 -9.72 -9.82
N ARG A 360 -18.59 -8.39 -9.65
CA ARG A 360 -19.31 -7.49 -10.55
C ARG A 360 -18.62 -7.29 -11.90
N THR A 361 -17.30 -7.43 -11.97
CA THR A 361 -16.54 -7.31 -13.22
C THR A 361 -16.34 -8.65 -13.95
N ALA A 362 -16.76 -9.78 -13.37
CA ALA A 362 -16.47 -11.11 -13.90
C ALA A 362 -16.98 -11.35 -15.34
N LYS A 363 -18.14 -10.78 -15.68
CA LYS A 363 -18.77 -10.87 -17.01
C LYS A 363 -18.58 -9.59 -17.85
N ARG A 364 -17.65 -8.71 -17.49
CA ARG A 364 -17.40 -7.41 -18.13
C ARG A 364 -15.97 -7.30 -18.63
N PRO A 365 -15.69 -7.68 -19.89
CA PRO A 365 -14.33 -7.66 -20.45
C PRO A 365 -13.67 -6.27 -20.40
N ASP A 366 -14.46 -5.20 -20.56
CA ASP A 366 -14.03 -3.81 -20.46
C ASP A 366 -13.55 -3.41 -19.05
N LEU A 367 -14.07 -4.07 -18.02
CA LEU A 367 -13.69 -3.89 -16.61
C LEU A 367 -12.76 -4.98 -16.08
N LYS A 368 -12.21 -5.84 -16.97
CA LYS A 368 -11.31 -6.92 -16.57
C LYS A 368 -10.13 -6.42 -15.73
N TRP A 369 -9.54 -5.28 -16.11
CA TRP A 369 -8.43 -4.65 -15.39
C TRP A 369 -8.78 -4.35 -13.92
N ALA A 370 -10.03 -3.96 -13.62
CA ALA A 370 -10.47 -3.65 -12.27
C ALA A 370 -10.65 -4.93 -11.44
N GLY A 371 -11.19 -5.99 -12.05
CA GLY A 371 -11.28 -7.31 -11.43
C GLY A 371 -9.91 -7.92 -11.13
N ASP A 372 -8.97 -7.80 -12.05
CA ASP A 372 -7.60 -8.28 -11.87
C ASP A 372 -6.87 -7.49 -10.76
N LEU A 373 -7.01 -6.16 -10.75
CA LEU A 373 -6.45 -5.31 -9.69
C LEU A 373 -7.02 -5.70 -8.33
N ALA A 374 -8.34 -5.82 -8.22
CA ALA A 374 -8.99 -6.25 -6.98
C ALA A 374 -8.52 -7.63 -6.51
N ALA A 375 -8.25 -8.58 -7.42
CA ALA A 375 -7.69 -9.88 -7.07
C ALA A 375 -6.28 -9.78 -6.48
N MET A 376 -5.41 -8.97 -7.07
CA MET A 376 -4.05 -8.76 -6.59
C MET A 376 -4.00 -7.93 -5.29
N MET A 377 -4.90 -6.96 -5.14
CA MET A 377 -5.09 -6.25 -3.88
C MET A 377 -5.53 -7.20 -2.75
N GLN A 378 -6.38 -8.21 -3.02
CA GLN A 378 -6.71 -9.24 -2.00
C GLN A 378 -5.47 -10.01 -1.55
N VAL A 379 -4.62 -10.44 -2.48
CA VAL A 379 -3.37 -11.15 -2.14
C VAL A 379 -2.47 -10.23 -1.31
N SER A 380 -2.38 -8.94 -1.65
CA SER A 380 -1.60 -7.96 -0.89
C SER A 380 -2.13 -7.75 0.53
N LEU A 381 -3.46 -7.67 0.70
CA LEU A 381 -4.08 -7.52 2.01
C LEU A 381 -3.91 -8.77 2.88
N VAL A 382 -3.94 -9.97 2.28
CA VAL A 382 -3.62 -11.21 2.99
C VAL A 382 -2.15 -11.21 3.41
N ALA A 383 -1.24 -10.80 2.52
CA ALA A 383 0.18 -10.65 2.85
C ALA A 383 0.36 -9.68 4.03
N TYR A 384 -0.30 -8.52 4.01
CA TYR A 384 -0.27 -7.56 5.12
C TYR A 384 -0.86 -8.15 6.41
N GLY A 385 -2.02 -8.80 6.36
CA GLY A 385 -2.67 -9.36 7.56
C GLY A 385 -1.86 -10.49 8.20
N VAL A 386 -1.22 -11.34 7.39
CA VAL A 386 -0.45 -12.48 7.91
C VAL A 386 0.97 -12.08 8.29
N ALA A 387 1.71 -11.41 7.40
CA ALA A 387 3.05 -10.91 7.72
C ALA A 387 3.00 -9.88 8.84
N GLY A 388 1.96 -9.03 8.85
CA GLY A 388 1.69 -8.05 9.88
C GLY A 388 1.44 -8.68 11.24
N GLY A 389 0.92 -9.91 11.32
CA GLY A 389 0.85 -10.64 12.59
C GLY A 389 2.21 -10.98 13.22
N LEU A 390 3.31 -10.74 12.49
CA LEU A 390 4.68 -11.04 12.91
C LEU A 390 5.56 -9.77 13.03
N VAL A 391 5.02 -8.57 12.77
CA VAL A 391 5.73 -7.28 12.80
C VAL A 391 4.87 -6.13 13.32
N SER A 392 5.48 -5.02 13.74
CA SER A 392 4.76 -3.82 14.23
C SER A 392 4.65 -2.78 13.12
N MET A 393 3.67 -2.98 12.24
CA MET A 393 3.41 -2.17 11.04
C MET A 393 1.92 -1.78 10.92
N GLY A 394 1.23 -1.61 12.05
CA GLY A 394 -0.19 -1.24 12.10
C GLY A 394 -0.49 0.10 11.44
N TYR A 395 0.51 0.99 11.41
CA TYR A 395 0.43 2.34 10.85
C TYR A 395 1.15 2.48 9.50
N TYR A 396 1.45 1.37 8.82
CA TYR A 396 2.23 1.38 7.58
C TYR A 396 1.53 2.09 6.41
N GLU A 397 2.10 3.20 5.93
CA GLU A 397 1.48 4.10 4.95
C GLU A 397 0.91 3.38 3.72
N THR A 398 1.69 2.49 3.10
CA THR A 398 1.32 1.84 1.83
C THR A 398 0.00 1.08 1.94
N VAL A 399 -0.32 0.45 3.09
CA VAL A 399 -1.60 -0.27 3.22
C VAL A 399 -2.78 0.69 3.16
N TYR A 400 -2.67 1.87 3.77
CA TYR A 400 -3.73 2.88 3.76
C TYR A 400 -3.90 3.51 2.38
N VAL A 401 -2.81 3.75 1.65
CA VAL A 401 -2.87 4.18 0.24
C VAL A 401 -3.58 3.12 -0.61
N MET A 402 -3.29 1.83 -0.41
CA MET A 402 -3.98 0.74 -1.12
C MET A 402 -5.46 0.65 -0.75
N ILE A 403 -5.81 0.82 0.52
CA ILE A 403 -7.20 0.91 1.00
C ILE A 403 -7.92 2.05 0.27
N GLY A 404 -7.30 3.23 0.18
CA GLY A 404 -7.84 4.37 -0.55
C GLY A 404 -8.03 4.08 -2.04
N ALA A 405 -7.05 3.43 -2.67
CA ALA A 405 -7.14 3.01 -4.08
C ALA A 405 -8.30 2.04 -4.33
N ILE A 406 -8.59 1.11 -3.39
CA ILE A 406 -9.69 0.15 -3.50
C ILE A 406 -11.05 0.85 -3.33
N ALA A 407 -11.16 1.83 -2.43
CA ALA A 407 -12.37 2.64 -2.30
C ALA A 407 -12.66 3.41 -3.60
N SER A 408 -11.64 4.02 -4.19
CA SER A 408 -11.75 4.68 -5.50
C SER A 408 -12.11 3.70 -6.62
N LEU A 409 -11.47 2.53 -6.67
CA LEU A 409 -11.74 1.48 -7.65
C LEU A 409 -13.19 1.00 -7.56
N ARG A 410 -13.69 0.78 -6.34
CA ARG A 410 -15.08 0.38 -6.08
C ARG A 410 -16.05 1.41 -6.66
N PHE A 411 -15.81 2.69 -6.40
CA PHE A 411 -16.63 3.78 -6.92
C PHE A 411 -16.60 3.83 -8.46
N GLN A 412 -15.43 3.67 -9.08
CA GLN A 412 -15.32 3.65 -10.56
C GLN A 412 -16.08 2.49 -11.19
N VAL A 413 -15.99 1.30 -10.60
CA VAL A 413 -16.72 0.11 -11.08
C VAL A 413 -18.23 0.34 -10.94
N GLU A 414 -18.69 0.87 -9.81
CA GLU A 414 -20.12 1.18 -9.63
C GLU A 414 -20.63 2.25 -10.59
N LYS A 415 -19.82 3.27 -10.89
CA LYS A 415 -20.13 4.29 -11.88
C LYS A 415 -20.23 3.69 -13.29
N ALA A 416 -19.29 2.84 -13.68
CA ALA A 416 -19.26 2.21 -15.00
C ALA A 416 -20.39 1.18 -15.20
N LEU A 417 -20.89 0.57 -14.12
CA LEU A 417 -22.00 -0.37 -14.17
C LEU A 417 -23.37 0.32 -14.17
N ASN A 418 -23.47 1.55 -13.66
CA ASN A 418 -24.73 2.29 -13.55
C ASN A 418 -24.60 3.73 -14.08
N PRO A 419 -24.24 3.94 -15.37
CA PRO A 419 -23.96 5.28 -15.91
C PRO A 419 -25.13 6.25 -15.72
N GLU A 420 -26.37 5.80 -15.93
CA GLU A 420 -27.59 6.59 -15.79
C GLU A 420 -27.75 7.25 -14.41
N LYS A 421 -27.35 6.55 -13.34
CA LYS A 421 -27.40 7.06 -11.97
C LYS A 421 -26.46 8.24 -11.74
N TYR A 422 -25.36 8.31 -12.50
CA TYR A 422 -24.31 9.30 -12.35
C TYR A 422 -24.33 10.39 -13.43
N GLU A 423 -25.01 10.17 -14.56
CA GLU A 423 -25.20 11.15 -15.63
C GLU A 423 -26.40 12.08 -15.39
N ARG A 424 -27.43 11.64 -14.63
CA ARG A 424 -28.67 12.41 -14.35
C ARG A 424 -28.50 13.66 -13.47
N LYS A 425 -27.27 14.16 -13.27
CA LYS A 425 -26.95 15.39 -12.51
C LYS A 425 -26.57 16.59 -13.39
N LEU A 426 -26.62 16.47 -14.72
CA LEU A 426 -26.70 17.66 -15.56
C LEU A 426 -28.15 18.17 -15.53
N PRO A 427 -28.43 19.41 -15.07
CA PRO A 427 -29.77 19.96 -15.19
C PRO A 427 -30.16 19.93 -16.67
N ALA A 428 -31.33 19.39 -16.96
CA ALA A 428 -31.93 19.40 -18.29
C ALA A 428 -32.12 20.83 -18.87
N ALA A 429 -31.78 21.88 -18.13
CA ALA A 429 -31.89 23.28 -18.51
C ALA A 429 -30.89 23.76 -19.59
N ALA A 430 -29.93 22.92 -20.01
CA ALA A 430 -29.03 23.25 -21.13
C ALA A 430 -29.47 22.64 -22.48
N ALA A 431 -30.51 21.79 -22.48
CA ALA A 431 -31.12 21.31 -23.72
C ALA A 431 -32.29 22.21 -24.09
N ALA A 432 -32.19 22.86 -25.24
CA ALA A 432 -33.20 23.69 -25.90
C ALA A 432 -33.47 25.09 -25.30
N ARG A 433 -32.62 26.06 -25.68
CA ARG A 433 -33.17 27.28 -26.28
C ARG A 433 -33.03 27.15 -27.80
N PRO A 434 -34.11 27.00 -28.57
CA PRO A 434 -34.01 27.21 -30.01
C PRO A 434 -33.62 28.67 -30.19
N VAL A 435 -32.50 28.91 -30.88
CA VAL A 435 -32.15 30.25 -31.35
C VAL A 435 -33.22 30.64 -32.36
N ALA A 436 -34.21 31.42 -31.93
CA ALA A 436 -35.14 32.08 -32.82
C ALA A 436 -34.32 33.07 -33.68
N GLY A 437 -34.21 32.80 -34.98
CA GLY A 437 -33.63 33.76 -35.93
C GLY A 437 -32.77 33.20 -37.05
N ALA A 438 -32.50 31.89 -37.13
CA ALA A 438 -31.80 31.33 -38.28
C ALA A 438 -32.78 30.86 -39.35
N THR A 439 -33.12 31.74 -40.28
CA THR A 439 -33.75 31.36 -41.56
C THR A 439 -32.89 30.30 -42.26
N PRO A 440 -33.47 29.16 -42.69
CA PRO A 440 -32.70 28.14 -43.37
C PRO A 440 -32.41 28.60 -44.80
N GLN A 441 -31.15 28.99 -45.07
CA GLN A 441 -30.68 29.05 -46.44
C GLN A 441 -30.69 27.63 -47.01
N ARG A 442 -31.48 27.43 -48.06
CA ARG A 442 -31.49 26.21 -48.88
C ARG A 442 -30.08 25.94 -49.39
N ALA A 443 -29.43 24.91 -48.86
CA ALA A 443 -28.23 24.35 -49.45
C ALA A 443 -28.62 23.68 -50.77
N VAL A 444 -28.08 24.21 -51.86
CA VAL A 444 -28.15 23.66 -53.21
C VAL A 444 -27.50 22.28 -53.22
N VAL A 445 -28.25 21.29 -53.72
CA VAL A 445 -27.80 19.92 -53.94
C VAL A 445 -26.71 19.90 -55.02
N GLY A 446 -25.45 19.78 -54.61
CA GLY A 446 -24.33 19.47 -55.50
C GLY A 446 -24.12 17.96 -55.58
N ARG A 447 -24.33 17.38 -56.76
CA ARG A 447 -24.10 15.95 -57.05
C ARG A 447 -22.61 15.62 -57.03
N GLY A 448 -22.32 14.41 -56.56
CA GLY A 448 -21.21 13.59 -57.05
C GLY A 448 -19.95 13.60 -56.20
N TRP A 449 -19.69 12.49 -55.51
CA TRP A 449 -18.67 11.51 -55.90
C TRP A 449 -18.54 10.42 -54.83
N SER A 450 -18.71 9.16 -55.24
CA SER A 450 -18.59 7.96 -54.41
C SER A 450 -17.28 7.23 -54.74
N PRO A 451 -16.38 6.97 -53.77
CA PRO A 451 -15.27 6.05 -53.99
C PRO A 451 -15.69 4.62 -53.66
N GLN A 452 -15.62 3.77 -54.67
CA GLN A 452 -15.87 2.34 -54.62
C GLN A 452 -14.88 1.60 -53.72
N VAL A 453 -15.44 0.63 -52.99
CA VAL A 453 -14.77 -0.48 -52.32
C VAL A 453 -13.97 -1.30 -53.34
N ARG A 454 -12.69 -1.56 -53.08
CA ARG A 454 -11.93 -2.63 -53.76
C ARG A 454 -11.84 -3.86 -52.84
N PRO A 455 -12.04 -5.07 -53.38
CA PRO A 455 -11.92 -6.30 -52.61
C PRO A 455 -10.47 -6.79 -52.52
N GLU A 456 -10.26 -7.65 -51.53
CA GLU A 456 -9.05 -8.39 -51.17
C GLU A 456 -8.42 -9.13 -52.36
N ARG A 457 -7.08 -9.27 -52.32
CA ARG A 457 -6.34 -10.29 -53.07
C ARG A 457 -5.42 -11.04 -52.10
N ASN A 458 -5.66 -12.36 -52.05
CA ASN A 458 -4.83 -13.51 -51.66
C ASN A 458 -3.79 -13.37 -50.56
#